data_AF-A0A7X7R8J5-F1
#
_entry.id   AF-A0A7X7R8J5-F1
#
_cell.length_a   1.000
_cell.length_b   1.000
_cell.length_c   1.000
_cell.angle_alpha   90.00
_cell.angle_beta   90.00
_cell.angle_gamma   90.00
#
_symmetry.space_group_name_H-M   'P 1'
#
loop_
_entity.id
_entity.type
_entity.pdbx_description
1 polymer ?
#
loop_
_entity_poly.entity_id
_entity_poly.type
_entity_poly.pdbx_seq_one_letter_code
_entity_poly.pdbx_strand_id
1 'polypeptide(L)' 'GVTGFTTADGRFTIMMPHPERTARTLQMSWAPQWLVDKSPDASPWLRMFRNARVWLG' A
#
# COMPACT_ATOMS: atom_id res chain seq x y z
N GLY A 1 -16.97 -6.45 -8.20
CA GLY A 1 -16.21 -5.84 -7.09
C GLY A 1 -14.79 -6.37 -6.91
N VAL A 2 -14.30 -7.28 -7.77
CA VAL A 2 -12.89 -7.70 -7.74
C VAL A 2 -12.03 -6.63 -8.42
N THR A 3 -10.93 -6.23 -7.80
CA THR A 3 -10.12 -5.08 -8.26
C THR A 3 -8.61 -5.30 -8.13
N GLY A 4 -8.19 -6.52 -7.81
CA GLY A 4 -6.79 -6.93 -7.75
C GLY A 4 -6.65 -8.44 -7.99
N PHE A 5 -5.60 -8.83 -8.70
CA PHE A 5 -5.31 -10.21 -9.08
C PHE A 5 -3.81 -10.47 -9.00
N THR A 6 -3.42 -11.72 -8.77
CA THR A 6 -2.02 -12.14 -8.76
C THR A 6 -1.83 -13.44 -9.52
N THR A 7 -0.62 -13.70 -10.02
CA THR A 7 -0.24 -15.01 -10.56
C THR A 7 -0.25 -16.09 -9.48
N ALA A 8 -0.36 -17.36 -9.88
CA ALA A 8 -0.41 -18.49 -8.95
C ALA A 8 0.83 -18.59 -8.05
N ASP A 9 1.99 -18.14 -8.53
CA ASP A 9 3.25 -18.08 -7.78
C ASP A 9 3.46 -16.75 -7.01
N GLY A 10 2.52 -15.82 -7.09
CA GLY A 10 2.51 -14.57 -6.32
C GLY A 10 3.50 -13.49 -6.77
N ARG A 11 4.25 -13.71 -7.85
CA ARG A 11 5.34 -12.79 -8.27
C ARG A 11 4.84 -11.55 -8.99
N PHE A 12 3.67 -11.61 -9.62
CA PHE A 12 3.08 -10.49 -10.32
C PHE A 12 1.68 -10.22 -9.80
N THR A 13 1.46 -9.01 -9.29
CA THR A 13 0.16 -8.53 -8.81
C THR A 13 -0.25 -7.30 -9.61
N ILE A 14 -1.48 -7.29 -10.11
CA ILE A 14 -2.10 -6.13 -10.76
C ILE A 14 -3.32 -5.68 -9.95
N MET A 15 -3.59 -4.38 -9.94
CA MET A 15 -4.78 -3.83 -9.28
C MET A 15 -5.17 -2.49 -9.89
N MET A 16 -6.46 -2.16 -9.83
CA MET A 16 -6.98 -0.88 -10.30
C MET A 16 -6.84 0.28 -9.30
N PRO A 17 -6.89 0.08 -7.97
CA PRO A 17 -6.56 1.15 -7.02
C PRO A 17 -5.10 1.59 -7.17
N HIS A 18 -4.82 2.83 -6.77
CA HIS A 18 -3.50 3.47 -6.91
C HIS A 18 -2.80 3.56 -5.54
N PRO A 19 -2.21 2.46 -5.01
CA PRO A 19 -1.55 2.46 -3.71
C PRO A 19 -0.39 3.46 -3.62
N GLU A 20 0.22 3.80 -4.76
CA GLU A 20 1.31 4.76 -4.88
C GLU A 20 0.87 6.21 -4.62
N ARG A 21 -0.39 6.56 -4.91
CA ARG A 21 -0.94 7.90 -4.65
C ARG A 21 -1.23 8.13 -3.17
N THR A 22 -1.40 7.06 -2.40
CA THR A 22 -1.76 7.10 -0.99
C THR A 22 -0.75 6.35 -0.13
N ALA A 23 0.53 6.35 -0.51
CA ALA A 23 1.60 5.69 0.25
C ALA A 23 1.88 6.41 1.59
N ARG A 24 1.70 7.73 1.65
CA ARG A 24 1.75 8.51 2.90
C ARG A 24 0.35 8.66 3.47
N THR A 25 0.22 8.58 4.80
CA THR A 25 -1.08 8.77 5.47
C THR A 25 -1.66 10.15 5.17
N LEU A 26 -0.81 11.17 5.10
CA LEU A 26 -1.22 12.54 4.75
C LEU A 26 -1.84 12.69 3.34
N GLN A 27 -1.68 11.71 2.45
CA GLN A 27 -2.28 11.73 1.11
C GLN A 27 -3.65 11.05 1.06
N MET A 28 -4.12 10.44 2.16
CA MET A 28 -5.44 9.84 2.23
C MET A 28 -6.50 10.93 2.40
N SER A 29 -7.62 10.84 1.67
CA SER A 29 -8.75 11.78 1.83
C SER A 29 -9.33 11.78 3.25
N TRP A 30 -9.23 10.64 3.92
CA TRP A 30 -9.53 10.46 5.33
C TRP A 30 -8.57 9.43 5.92
N ALA A 31 -8.11 9.68 7.14
CA ALA A 31 -7.39 8.71 7.96
C ALA A 31 -7.75 8.90 9.44
N PRO A 32 -7.72 7.85 10.26
CA PRO A 32 -7.86 7.99 11.71
C PRO A 32 -6.76 8.89 12.28
N GLN A 33 -7.11 9.78 13.22
CA GLN A 33 -6.16 10.75 13.80
C GLN A 33 -4.92 10.07 14.39
N TRP A 34 -5.11 8.96 15.12
CA TRP A 34 -4.00 8.22 15.71
C TRP A 34 -2.98 7.72 14.66
N LEU A 35 -3.43 7.44 13.43
CA LEU A 35 -2.56 7.00 12.34
C LEU A 35 -1.79 8.18 11.75
N VAL A 36 -2.44 9.34 11.64
CA VAL A 36 -1.79 10.60 11.22
C VAL A 36 -0.69 10.96 12.22
N ASP A 37 -0.97 10.88 13.52
CA ASP A 37 -0.03 11.25 14.57
C ASP A 37 1.15 10.28 14.65
N LYS A 38 0.88 8.97 14.53
CA LYS A 38 1.91 7.93 14.70
C LYS A 38 2.72 7.68 13.43
N SER A 39 2.13 7.85 12.26
CA SER A 39 2.74 7.42 10.99
C SER A 39 2.28 8.30 9.81
N PRO A 40 2.59 9.61 9.83
CA PRO A 40 2.15 10.54 8.79
C PRO A 40 2.68 10.18 7.39
N ASP A 41 3.88 9.60 7.33
CA ASP A 41 4.57 9.25 6.09
C ASP A 41 4.40 7.78 5.67
N ALA A 42 3.64 6.98 6.42
CA ALA A 42 3.52 5.55 6.17
C ALA A 42 2.08 5.08 6.35
N SER A 43 1.29 5.13 5.27
CA SER A 43 -0.03 4.51 5.24
C SER A 43 0.09 2.98 5.17
N PRO A 44 -1.01 2.24 5.33
CA PRO A 44 -1.02 0.79 5.10
C PRO A 44 -0.53 0.38 3.70
N TRP A 45 -0.78 1.21 2.68
CA TRP A 45 -0.36 0.92 1.30
C TRP A 45 1.16 0.89 1.13
N LEU A 46 1.92 1.62 1.97
CA LEU A 46 3.38 1.58 1.93
C LEU A 46 3.93 0.17 2.19
N ARG A 47 3.18 -0.70 2.88
CA ARG A 47 3.59 -2.07 3.15
C ARG A 47 3.76 -2.90 1.87
N MET A 48 2.98 -2.63 0.81
CA MET A 48 3.12 -3.34 -0.47
C MET A 48 4.52 -3.17 -1.05
N PHE A 49 5.02 -1.93 -1.09
CA PHE A 49 6.35 -1.61 -1.62
C PHE A 49 7.47 -2.13 -0.71
N ARG A 50 7.27 -2.09 0.62
CA ARG A 50 8.21 -2.68 1.58
C ARG A 50 8.31 -4.20 1.44
N ASN A 51 7.20 -4.90 1.21
CA ASN A 51 7.22 -6.34 0.95
C ASN A 51 8.02 -6.67 -0.32
N ALA A 52 7.85 -5.90 -1.39
CA ALA A 52 8.63 -6.07 -2.62
C ALA A 52 10.14 -5.88 -2.36
N ARG A 53 10.53 -4.84 -1.59
CA ARG A 53 11.92 -4.63 -1.22
C ARG A 53 12.47 -5.78 -0.37
N VAL A 54 11.71 -6.28 0.61
CA VAL A 54 12.13 -7.43 1.44
C VAL A 54 12.32 -8.69 0.60
N TRP A 55 11.46 -8.92 -0.40
CA TRP A 55 11.54 -10.09 -1.28
C TRP A 55 12.84 -10.14 -2.10
N LEU A 56 13.42 -8.98 -2.42
CA LEU A 56 14.69 -8.90 -3.17
C LEU A 56 15.94 -9.21 -2.32
N GLY A 57 15.85 -9.25 -0.99
CA GLY A 57 17.00 -9.31 -0.06
C GLY A 57 17.67 -7.97 0.15
#